data_AF-Q9S4Y5-F1
#
_entry.id   AF-Q9S4Y5-F1
#
_cell.length_a   1.000
_cell.length_b   1.000
_cell.length_c   1.000
_cell.angle_alpha   90.00
_cell.angle_beta   90.00
_cell.angle_gamma   90.00
#
_symmetry.space_group_name_H-M   'P 1'
#
loop_
_entity.id
_entity.type
_entity.pdbx_description
1 polymer ?
#
loop_
_entity_poly.entity_id
_entity_poly.type
_entity_poly.pdbx_seq_one_letter_code
_entity_poly.pdbx_strand_id
1 'polypeptide(L)'
;MLIFWAGVNVNMTEVRRRGRPGQAEPTAQKGAQALERGIAILQYLERSGGSSSVSDISGSLDLPLSTTFRLLKVLQAADFVYQDSQLGWWHIGLGVFNVGSAYIHNRDVLSVAGPFMHRLMLLSGETVNVAIRNGNEAVLIGQKECKS
;
A
#
# COMPACT_ATOMS: atom_id res chain seq x y z
N MET A 1 -17.81 76.60 -35.27
CA MET A 1 -16.91 77.13 -34.22
C MET A 1 -16.76 75.99 -33.21
N LEU A 2 -15.82 75.05 -33.33
CA LEU A 2 -14.40 75.14 -32.91
C LEU A 2 -14.32 75.96 -31.60
N ILE A 3 -13.81 75.49 -30.45
CA ILE A 3 -12.55 74.77 -30.22
C ILE A 3 -12.46 74.26 -28.73
N PHE A 4 -11.74 73.14 -28.52
CA PHE A 4 -10.92 72.67 -27.35
C PHE A 4 -11.60 72.12 -26.07
N TRP A 5 -11.48 70.85 -25.68
CA TRP A 5 -10.35 69.97 -25.24
C TRP A 5 -9.75 70.27 -23.84
N ALA A 6 -10.22 69.51 -22.85
CA ALA A 6 -9.47 68.93 -21.73
C ALA A 6 -10.29 67.69 -21.33
N GLY A 7 -9.82 66.43 -21.38
CA GLY A 7 -8.48 65.95 -21.07
C GLY A 7 -8.56 65.10 -19.81
N VAL A 8 -9.35 64.02 -19.80
CA VAL A 8 -9.17 62.88 -18.88
C VAL A 8 -9.56 61.60 -19.62
N ASN A 9 -8.56 60.75 -19.86
CA ASN A 9 -8.72 59.40 -20.37
C ASN A 9 -8.66 58.46 -19.15
N VAL A 10 -9.76 57.83 -18.77
CA VAL A 10 -9.75 56.69 -17.83
C VAL A 10 -10.28 55.49 -18.59
N ASN A 11 -9.34 54.68 -19.07
CA ASN A 11 -9.63 53.33 -19.49
C ASN A 11 -9.31 52.38 -18.34
N MET A 12 -10.04 51.26 -18.29
CA MET A 12 -9.64 50.02 -17.61
C MET A 12 -9.92 49.91 -16.10
N THR A 13 -10.98 49.17 -15.75
CA THR A 13 -10.85 48.03 -14.84
C THR A 13 -11.86 46.95 -15.24
N GLU A 14 -11.48 46.09 -16.17
CA GLU A 14 -11.97 44.72 -16.13
C GLU A 14 -11.53 44.11 -14.80
N VAL A 15 -12.49 43.82 -13.93
CA VAL A 15 -12.24 43.01 -12.74
C VAL A 15 -12.00 41.58 -13.22
N ARG A 16 -10.76 41.28 -13.63
CA ARG A 16 -10.27 39.92 -13.75
C ARG A 16 -10.36 39.28 -12.36
N ARG A 17 -11.43 38.54 -12.08
CA ARG A 17 -11.49 37.58 -10.97
C ARG A 17 -10.58 36.41 -11.31
N ARG A 18 -9.26 36.65 -11.26
CA ARG A 18 -8.26 35.60 -11.26
C ARG A 18 -8.22 35.05 -9.83
N GLY A 19 -9.10 34.09 -9.55
CA GLY A 19 -8.99 33.28 -8.35
C GLY A 19 -7.59 32.66 -8.33
N ARG A 20 -6.78 33.05 -7.35
CA ARG A 20 -5.48 32.46 -7.08
C ARG A 20 -5.74 30.99 -6.69
N PRO A 21 -5.17 29.97 -7.37
CA PRO A 21 -5.28 28.62 -6.85
C PRO A 21 -4.54 28.59 -5.50
N GLY A 22 -5.30 28.53 -4.42
CA GLY A 22 -4.81 28.56 -3.06
C GLY A 22 -4.29 27.19 -2.66
N GLN A 23 -2.97 27.06 -2.56
CA GLN A 23 -2.18 26.41 -1.49
C GLN A 23 -2.80 25.24 -0.67
N ALA A 24 -3.60 24.35 -1.26
CA ALA A 24 -4.10 23.13 -0.60
C ALA A 24 -3.18 21.89 -0.81
N GLU A 25 -2.16 22.00 -1.65
CA GLU A 25 -1.32 20.88 -2.11
C GLU A 25 -0.19 20.38 -1.17
N PRO A 26 0.31 21.07 -0.12
CA PRO A 26 1.47 20.57 0.64
C PRO A 26 1.19 19.41 1.60
N THR A 27 0.00 19.34 2.21
CA THR A 27 -0.27 18.41 3.32
C THR A 27 -0.73 17.04 2.83
N ALA A 28 -1.60 17.02 1.81
CA ALA A 28 -2.06 15.79 1.17
C ALA A 28 -0.88 15.02 0.53
N GLN A 29 0.03 15.74 -0.15
CA GLN A 29 1.23 15.16 -0.76
C GLN A 29 2.16 14.52 0.28
N LYS A 30 2.35 15.18 1.44
CA LYS A 30 3.15 14.63 2.56
C LYS A 30 2.50 13.37 3.15
N GLY A 31 1.18 13.34 3.26
CA GLY A 31 0.43 12.17 3.73
C GLY A 31 0.57 10.98 2.78
N ALA A 32 0.42 11.20 1.47
CA ALA A 32 0.61 10.19 0.45
C ALA A 32 2.02 9.59 0.50
N GLN A 33 3.05 10.43 0.60
CA GLN A 33 4.44 9.97 0.69
C GLN A 33 4.71 9.16 1.97
N ALA A 34 4.10 9.52 3.10
CA ALA A 34 4.22 8.73 4.33
C ALA A 34 3.56 7.35 4.19
N LEU A 35 2.41 7.28 3.53
CA LEU A 35 1.72 6.02 3.25
C LEU A 35 2.53 5.12 2.32
N GLU A 36 3.06 5.66 1.22
CA GLU A 36 3.93 4.94 0.29
C GLU A 36 5.12 4.31 1.01
N ARG A 37 5.77 5.06 1.91
CA ARG A 37 6.89 4.57 2.71
C ARG A 37 6.46 3.49 3.71
N GLY A 38 5.30 3.65 4.33
CA GLY A 38 4.73 2.62 5.22
C GLY A 38 4.46 1.31 4.49
N ILE A 39 3.92 1.38 3.27
CA ILE A 39 3.71 0.21 2.40
C ILE A 39 5.05 -0.43 2.02
N ALA A 40 6.05 0.38 1.66
CA ALA A 40 7.39 -0.10 1.32
C ALA A 40 8.06 -0.86 2.48
N ILE A 41 7.84 -0.42 3.73
CA ILE A 41 8.32 -1.14 4.93
C ILE A 41 7.70 -2.53 5.03
N LEU A 42 6.38 -2.67 4.85
CA LEU A 42 5.71 -3.97 4.91
C LEU A 42 6.20 -4.92 3.82
N GLN A 43 6.37 -4.41 2.60
CA GLN A 43 6.91 -5.17 1.47
C GLN A 43 8.37 -5.59 1.69
N TYR A 44 9.17 -4.73 2.32
CA TYR A 44 10.54 -5.08 2.68
C TYR A 44 10.55 -6.21 3.72
N LEU A 45 9.76 -6.09 4.79
CA LEU A 45 9.67 -7.13 5.82
C LEU A 45 9.23 -8.47 5.24
N GLU A 46 8.28 -8.47 4.30
CA GLU A 46 7.83 -9.67 3.58
C GLU A 46 8.99 -10.34 2.85
N ARG A 47 9.74 -9.59 2.03
CA ARG A 47 10.93 -10.11 1.32
C ARG A 47 12.06 -10.55 2.24
N SER A 48 12.15 -9.99 3.44
CA SER A 48 13.16 -10.34 4.46
C SER A 48 12.78 -11.55 5.32
N GLY A 49 11.72 -12.29 4.99
CA GLY A 49 11.28 -13.46 5.76
C GLY A 49 10.39 -13.11 6.96
N GLY A 50 9.78 -11.92 6.95
CA GLY A 50 8.78 -11.49 7.93
C GLY A 50 9.33 -10.68 9.11
N SER A 51 10.64 -10.46 9.20
CA SER A 51 11.25 -9.67 10.28
C SER A 51 12.56 -9.00 9.89
N SER A 52 12.88 -7.86 10.52
CA SER A 52 14.16 -7.16 10.32
C SER A 52 14.43 -6.12 11.41
N SER A 53 15.69 -5.69 11.54
CA SER A 53 16.06 -4.59 12.44
C SER A 53 15.66 -3.22 11.86
N VAL A 54 15.42 -2.23 12.73
CA VAL A 54 15.08 -0.87 12.25
C VAL A 54 16.19 -0.26 11.40
N SER A 55 17.46 -0.57 11.69
CA SER A 55 18.62 -0.10 10.95
C SER A 55 18.66 -0.68 9.53
N ASP A 56 18.38 -1.97 9.39
CA ASP A 56 18.38 -2.64 8.08
C ASP A 56 17.21 -2.17 7.21
N ILE A 57 16.03 -1.98 7.80
CA ILE A 57 14.88 -1.37 7.12
C ILE A 57 15.24 0.05 6.63
N SER A 58 15.83 0.86 7.52
CA SER A 58 16.24 2.23 7.23
C SER A 58 17.24 2.31 6.08
N GLY A 59 18.29 1.48 6.13
CA GLY A 59 19.33 1.45 5.10
C GLY A 59 18.83 0.91 3.77
N SER A 60 18.01 -0.15 3.78
CA SER A 60 17.50 -0.79 2.55
C SER A 60 16.50 0.08 1.80
N LEU A 61 15.76 0.93 2.52
CA LEU A 61 14.74 1.81 1.93
C LEU A 61 15.22 3.26 1.74
N ASP A 62 16.49 3.56 2.07
CA ASP A 62 17.06 4.92 2.07
C ASP A 62 16.17 5.93 2.83
N LEU A 63 15.68 5.50 4.00
CA LEU A 63 14.84 6.32 4.87
C LEU A 63 15.65 6.78 6.08
N PRO A 64 15.46 8.01 6.58
CA PRO A 64 16.05 8.42 7.86
C PRO A 64 15.53 7.55 9.00
N LEU A 65 16.41 7.11 9.91
CA LEU A 65 16.08 6.20 11.01
C LEU A 65 14.90 6.70 11.87
N SER A 66 14.85 8.00 12.15
CA SER A 66 13.76 8.64 12.89
C SER A 66 12.41 8.55 12.15
N THR A 67 12.43 8.63 10.82
CA THR A 67 11.24 8.49 9.97
C THR A 67 10.79 7.03 9.93
N THR A 68 11.73 6.10 9.74
CA THR A 68 11.47 4.65 9.76
C THR A 68 10.82 4.23 11.07
N PHE A 69 11.40 4.63 12.21
CA PHE A 69 10.86 4.31 13.53
C PHE A 69 9.45 4.88 13.74
N ARG A 70 9.19 6.13 13.31
CA ARG A 70 7.86 6.73 13.40
C ARG A 70 6.83 5.97 12.56
N LEU A 71 7.19 5.58 11.34
CA LEU A 71 6.30 4.79 10.47
C LEU A 71 6.02 3.41 11.07
N LEU A 72 7.03 2.74 11.61
CA LEU A 72 6.88 1.47 12.31
C LEU A 72 5.95 1.59 13.52
N LYS A 73 6.02 2.68 14.28
CA LYS A 73 5.07 2.94 15.38
C LYS A 73 3.63 3.15 14.90
N VAL A 74 3.44 3.81 13.77
CA VAL A 74 2.10 3.95 13.15
C VAL A 74 1.57 2.59 12.71
N LEU A 75 2.41 1.78 12.04
CA LEU A 75 2.05 0.43 11.63
C LEU A 75 1.76 -0.48 12.83
N GLN A 76 2.50 -0.32 13.93
CA GLN A 76 2.29 -1.05 15.18
C GLN A 76 0.96 -0.71 15.83
N ALA A 77 0.57 0.56 15.82
CA ALA A 77 -0.74 0.98 16.33
C ALA A 77 -1.91 0.42 15.52
N ALA A 78 -1.66 -0.02 14.27
CA ALA A 78 -2.62 -0.70 13.42
C ALA A 78 -2.50 -2.24 13.45
N ASP A 79 -1.69 -2.80 14.35
CA ASP A 79 -1.37 -4.24 14.46
C ASP A 79 -0.73 -4.85 13.18
N PHE A 80 -0.19 -4.02 12.30
CA PHE A 80 0.43 -4.47 11.05
C PHE A 80 1.88 -4.92 11.26
N VAL A 81 2.53 -4.42 12.31
CA VAL A 81 3.84 -4.89 12.77
C VAL A 81 3.86 -4.96 14.28
N TYR A 82 4.78 -5.71 14.84
CA TYR A 82 5.11 -5.63 16.26
C TYR A 82 6.62 -5.64 16.45
N GLN A 83 7.07 -5.19 17.61
CA GLN A 83 8.48 -5.21 17.97
C GLN A 83 8.72 -6.32 18.99
N ASP A 84 9.65 -7.22 18.71
CA ASP A 84 10.08 -8.22 19.67
C ASP A 84 10.84 -7.55 20.84
N SER A 85 10.60 -8.02 22.05
CA SER A 85 11.19 -7.49 23.28
C SER A 85 12.64 -7.97 23.50
N GLN A 86 13.06 -9.08 22.88
CA GLN A 86 14.40 -9.62 23.06
C GLN A 86 15.42 -8.99 22.11
N LEU A 87 15.13 -9.00 20.80
CA LEU A 87 16.06 -8.49 19.77
C LEU A 87 15.75 -7.06 19.33
N GLY A 88 14.59 -6.51 19.72
CA GLY A 88 14.13 -5.21 19.25
C GLY A 88 13.79 -5.19 17.74
N TRP A 89 13.71 -6.36 17.11
CA TRP A 89 13.38 -6.53 15.70
C TRP A 89 11.90 -6.27 15.46
N TRP A 90 11.60 -5.83 14.24
CA TRP A 90 10.25 -5.56 13.79
C TRP A 90 9.76 -6.73 12.96
N HIS A 91 8.58 -7.24 13.29
CA HIS A 91 7.96 -8.40 12.67
C HIS A 91 6.63 -8.02 12.03
N ILE A 92 6.22 -8.72 10.97
CA ILE A 92 4.86 -8.62 10.42
C ILE A 92 3.85 -9.06 11.49
N GLY A 93 2.83 -8.23 11.71
CA GLY A 93 1.74 -8.48 12.66
C GLY A 93 0.49 -9.07 12.02
N LEU A 94 -0.42 -9.53 12.87
CA LEU A 94 -1.66 -10.21 12.46
C LEU A 94 -2.59 -9.31 11.61
N GLY A 95 -2.54 -7.99 11.78
CA GLY A 95 -3.36 -7.06 11.01
C GLY A 95 -3.12 -7.14 9.50
N VAL A 96 -1.88 -7.42 9.07
CA VAL A 96 -1.55 -7.62 7.64
C VAL A 96 -2.24 -8.87 7.09
N PHE A 97 -2.24 -9.97 7.85
CA PHE A 97 -2.96 -11.19 7.47
C PHE A 97 -4.46 -10.93 7.34
N ASN A 98 -5.08 -10.22 8.28
CA ASN A 98 -6.51 -9.92 8.23
C ASN A 98 -6.87 -9.16 6.94
N VAL A 99 -6.12 -8.12 6.60
CA VAL A 99 -6.31 -7.34 5.36
C VAL A 99 -6.08 -8.21 4.12
N GLY A 100 -4.99 -8.99 4.08
CA GLY A 100 -4.66 -9.86 2.95
C GLY A 100 -5.70 -10.98 2.75
N SER A 101 -6.21 -11.56 3.84
CA SER A 101 -7.19 -12.64 3.79
C SER A 101 -8.50 -12.21 3.14
N ALA A 102 -8.89 -10.92 3.25
CA ALA A 102 -10.08 -10.40 2.60
C ALA A 102 -10.03 -10.53 1.07
N TYR A 103 -8.83 -10.49 0.46
CA TYR A 103 -8.64 -10.73 -0.96
C TYR A 103 -9.05 -12.16 -1.37
N ILE A 104 -8.74 -13.14 -0.53
CA ILE A 104 -9.10 -14.56 -0.74
C ILE A 104 -10.61 -14.75 -0.56
N HIS A 105 -11.19 -14.21 0.52
CA HIS A 105 -12.61 -14.39 0.83
C HIS A 105 -13.55 -13.73 -0.19
N ASN A 106 -13.15 -12.60 -0.79
CA ASN A 106 -13.98 -11.90 -1.78
C ASN A 106 -13.97 -12.56 -3.17
N ARG A 107 -13.13 -13.58 -3.36
CA ARG A 107 -13.03 -14.39 -4.57
C ARG A 107 -13.51 -15.79 -4.22
N ASP A 108 -14.80 -16.04 -4.40
CA ASP A 108 -15.47 -17.34 -4.17
C ASP A 108 -14.93 -18.51 -5.03
N VAL A 109 -13.83 -18.28 -5.74
CA VAL A 109 -13.10 -19.26 -6.55
C VAL A 109 -12.71 -20.48 -5.74
N LEU A 110 -12.27 -20.32 -4.48
CA LEU A 110 -11.87 -21.47 -3.66
C LEU A 110 -13.04 -22.32 -3.18
N SER A 111 -14.19 -21.70 -2.91
CA SER A 111 -15.38 -22.47 -2.52
C SER A 111 -15.88 -23.29 -3.72
N VAL A 112 -15.88 -22.69 -4.91
CA VAL A 112 -16.28 -23.35 -6.16
C VAL A 112 -15.25 -24.40 -6.58
N ALA A 113 -13.96 -24.09 -6.53
CA ALA A 113 -12.89 -24.99 -6.96
C ALA A 113 -12.66 -26.16 -5.99
N GLY A 114 -12.94 -25.97 -4.69
CA GLY A 114 -12.65 -26.94 -3.63
C GLY A 114 -13.12 -28.38 -3.93
N PRO A 115 -14.40 -28.60 -4.30
CA PRO A 115 -14.90 -29.92 -4.68
C PRO A 115 -14.18 -30.54 -5.88
N PHE A 116 -13.87 -29.75 -6.91
CA PHE A 116 -13.17 -30.22 -8.11
C PHE A 116 -11.70 -30.54 -7.82
N MET A 117 -11.02 -29.70 -7.03
CA MET A 117 -9.65 -29.95 -6.57
C MET A 117 -9.56 -31.27 -5.80
N HIS A 118 -10.50 -31.52 -4.89
CA HIS A 118 -10.53 -32.76 -4.12
C HIS A 118 -10.75 -33.98 -5.03
N ARG A 119 -11.70 -33.90 -5.97
CA ARG A 119 -11.94 -34.97 -6.96
C ARG A 119 -10.71 -35.24 -7.81
N LEU A 120 -10.02 -34.20 -8.29
CA LEU A 120 -8.82 -34.34 -9.09
C LEU A 120 -7.66 -34.95 -8.29
N MET A 121 -7.49 -34.55 -7.03
CA MET A 121 -6.50 -35.15 -6.12
C MET A 121 -6.76 -36.64 -5.97
N LEU A 122 -8.00 -37.06 -5.72
CA LEU A 122 -8.36 -38.48 -5.60
C LEU A 122 -8.13 -39.27 -6.90
N LEU A 123 -8.40 -38.67 -8.06
CA LEU A 123 -8.24 -39.33 -9.36
C LEU A 123 -6.77 -39.42 -9.80
N SER A 124 -5.96 -38.41 -9.46
CA SER A 124 -4.56 -38.35 -9.85
C SER A 124 -3.63 -39.03 -8.84
N GLY A 125 -4.03 -39.11 -7.57
CA GLY A 125 -3.14 -39.50 -6.48
C GLY A 125 -2.07 -38.45 -6.15
N GLU A 126 -2.19 -37.24 -6.70
CA GLU A 126 -1.19 -36.17 -6.59
C GLU A 126 -1.74 -34.95 -5.86
N THR A 127 -0.85 -34.12 -5.34
CA THR A 127 -1.23 -32.84 -4.71
C THR A 127 -1.73 -31.85 -5.76
N VAL A 128 -2.93 -31.31 -5.56
CA VAL A 128 -3.56 -30.36 -6.48
C VAL A 128 -3.44 -28.94 -5.94
N ASN A 129 -2.97 -28.02 -6.79
CA ASN A 129 -2.77 -26.61 -6.50
C ASN A 129 -3.69 -25.74 -7.37
N VAL A 130 -4.26 -24.69 -6.80
CA VAL A 130 -5.01 -23.67 -7.55
C VAL A 130 -4.33 -22.32 -7.35
N ALA A 131 -4.02 -21.68 -8.47
CA ALA A 131 -3.38 -20.39 -8.51
C ALA A 131 -4.19 -19.41 -9.36
N ILE A 132 -4.09 -18.14 -9.03
CA ILE A 132 -4.56 -17.04 -9.87
C ILE A 132 -3.37 -16.37 -10.53
N ARG A 133 -3.57 -15.87 -11.74
CA ARG A 133 -2.55 -15.10 -12.45
C ARG A 133 -2.55 -13.66 -11.94
N ASN A 134 -1.39 -13.19 -11.48
CA ASN A 134 -1.14 -11.79 -11.17
C ASN A 134 0.03 -11.28 -12.04
N GLY A 135 -0.29 -10.61 -13.14
CA GLY A 135 0.72 -10.21 -14.13
C GLY A 135 1.43 -11.41 -14.75
N ASN A 136 2.73 -11.54 -14.51
CA ASN A 136 3.57 -12.65 -14.96
C ASN A 136 3.81 -13.71 -13.87
N GLU A 137 3.21 -13.55 -12.70
CA GLU A 137 3.35 -14.48 -11.58
C GLU A 137 2.06 -15.27 -11.36
N ALA A 138 2.20 -16.48 -10.84
CA ALA A 138 1.09 -17.30 -10.37
C ALA A 138 1.07 -17.27 -8.84
N VAL A 139 -0.02 -16.76 -8.26
CA VAL A 139 -0.20 -16.72 -6.80
C VAL A 139 -1.04 -17.91 -6.40
N LEU A 140 -0.46 -18.83 -5.62
CA LEU A 140 -1.18 -19.96 -5.07
C LEU A 140 -2.23 -19.47 -4.07
N ILE A 141 -3.48 -19.84 -4.29
CA ILE A 141 -4.60 -19.47 -3.42
C ILE A 141 -5.22 -20.67 -2.72
N GLY A 142 -4.92 -21.90 -3.15
CA GLY A 142 -5.39 -23.10 -2.47
C GLY A 142 -4.63 -24.35 -2.86
N GLN A 143 -4.60 -25.32 -1.96
CA GLN A 143 -3.93 -26.60 -2.13
C GLN A 143 -4.78 -27.75 -1.54
N LYS A 144 -4.76 -28.90 -2.20
CA LYS A 144 -5.30 -30.18 -1.71
C LYS A 144 -4.20 -31.23 -1.79
N GLU A 145 -3.62 -31.52 -0.64
CA GLU A 145 -2.59 -32.55 -0.50
C GLU A 145 -3.20 -33.95 -0.68
N CYS A 146 -2.46 -34.81 -1.37
CA CYS A 146 -2.73 -36.24 -1.35
C CYS A 146 -2.13 -36.82 -0.06
N LYS A 147 -2.97 -37.50 0.74
CA LYS A 147 -2.48 -38.33 1.85
C LYS A 147 -2.29 -39.73 1.29
N SER A 148 -1.08 -39.99 0.79
CA SER A 148 -0.64 -41.35 0.51
C SER A 148 -0.42 -42.13 1.80
#